data_AF-A0A2N8EL20-F1
#
_entry.id   AF-A0A2N8EL20-F1
#
_cell.length_a   1.000
_cell.length_b   1.000
_cell.length_c   1.000
_cell.angle_alpha   90.00
_cell.angle_beta   90.00
_cell.angle_gamma   90.00
#
_symmetry.space_group_name_H-M   'P 1'
#
loop_
_entity.id
_entity.type
_entity.pdbx_description
1 polymer ?
#
loop_
_entity_poly.entity_id
_entity_poly.type
_entity_poly.pdbx_seq_one_letter_code
_entity_poly.pdbx_strand_id
1 'polypeptide(L)'
;MKNWSHPFKDKRNPLLQLTHMANAAAGYYPLGRNGLWHGGVHFDSGTAGPLDQSSVHCLADGEVVAYRIDTHSPTTPYIVNKQSLEKPFSRNFVLVRHRLQPPKIEGSPDTPPGLTLYSLYMHLQDWASYEADAALQRPAFWPERNLRVRADVCDTRVGTSTPKGLIVLTKPAEGGHMLHLDLLPPGTPVVVSGEGKYRKLEHSRGPASLCNADGSLQGYVAFRNLEHVSGATYRVSSSGDHMNVRSRFDLNGRDLLHLRQGTEITISGEGEFRKLESISQYVLAASLQGEPAALTDQVVVLDHPVPIKAGNLIGHIGLYHECRAEHPEEKLHLEVFSGDDVDAFIEASRAWARRLPDKD
;
A
#
# COMPACT_ATOMS: atom_id res chain seq x y z
N MET A 1 -27.67 0.76 -1.66
CA MET A 1 -26.81 0.55 -2.85
C MET A 1 -25.64 -0.30 -2.42
N LYS A 2 -25.34 -1.44 -3.07
CA LYS A 2 -24.33 -2.39 -2.56
C LYS A 2 -22.88 -1.86 -2.59
N ASN A 3 -22.60 -0.86 -3.43
CA ASN A 3 -21.23 -0.38 -3.70
C ASN A 3 -21.06 1.10 -3.37
N TRP A 4 -21.89 1.66 -2.49
CA TRP A 4 -21.83 3.08 -2.10
C TRP A 4 -21.90 3.20 -0.59
N SER A 5 -21.16 4.16 -0.04
CA SER A 5 -21.11 4.50 1.38
C SER A 5 -21.10 6.00 1.55
N HIS A 6 -21.80 6.50 2.56
CA HIS A 6 -21.61 7.87 3.03
C HIS A 6 -20.14 8.04 3.51
N PRO A 7 -19.49 9.20 3.33
CA PRO A 7 -18.09 9.39 3.73
C PRO A 7 -17.87 9.26 5.25
N PHE A 8 -18.94 9.38 6.04
CA PHE A 8 -18.94 9.17 7.50
C PHE A 8 -19.72 7.91 7.92
N LYS A 9 -19.89 6.95 7.00
CA LYS A 9 -20.64 5.68 7.23
C LYS A 9 -22.07 5.84 7.75
N ASP A 10 -22.66 7.02 7.59
CA ASP A 10 -24.05 7.27 7.92
C ASP A 10 -24.97 6.33 7.11
N LYS A 11 -25.85 5.62 7.83
CA LYS A 11 -26.81 4.65 7.28
C LYS A 11 -28.25 5.17 7.30
N ARG A 12 -28.48 6.40 7.76
CA ARG A 12 -29.81 7.03 7.72
C ARG A 12 -30.32 7.16 6.29
N ASN A 13 -31.60 7.47 6.17
CA ASN A 13 -32.22 7.73 4.88
C ASN A 13 -31.47 8.84 4.12
N PRO A 14 -31.20 8.70 2.81
CA PRO A 14 -30.47 9.70 2.02
C PRO A 14 -31.05 11.11 2.06
N LEU A 15 -32.37 11.27 2.19
CA LEU A 15 -32.99 12.60 2.34
C LEU A 15 -32.60 13.26 3.66
N LEU A 16 -32.45 12.49 4.74
CA LEU A 16 -31.95 13.00 6.01
C LEU A 16 -30.47 13.36 5.89
N GLN A 17 -29.67 12.53 5.22
CA GLN A 17 -28.25 12.84 4.94
C GLN A 17 -28.13 14.17 4.18
N LEU A 18 -28.93 14.36 3.14
CA LEU A 18 -28.98 15.62 2.39
C LEU A 18 -29.44 16.80 3.25
N THR A 19 -30.47 16.60 4.07
CA THR A 19 -30.98 17.66 4.98
C THR A 19 -29.93 18.06 6.00
N HIS A 20 -29.09 17.13 6.48
CA HIS A 20 -28.01 17.45 7.40
C HIS A 20 -26.97 18.39 6.81
N MET A 21 -26.76 18.33 5.49
CA MET A 21 -25.85 19.26 4.80
C MET A 21 -26.32 20.72 4.87
N ALA A 22 -27.61 20.97 5.13
CA ALA A 22 -28.13 22.32 5.36
C ALA A 22 -27.65 22.94 6.69
N ASN A 23 -26.91 22.20 7.51
CA ASN A 23 -26.28 22.74 8.72
C ASN A 23 -24.81 23.12 8.52
N ALA A 24 -24.21 22.88 7.34
CA ALA A 24 -22.82 23.26 7.07
C ALA A 24 -22.61 24.77 7.25
N ALA A 25 -21.63 25.15 8.07
CA ALA A 25 -21.34 26.53 8.41
C ALA A 25 -20.73 27.32 7.24
N ALA A 26 -20.02 26.63 6.35
CA ALA A 26 -19.33 27.20 5.20
C ALA A 26 -20.21 27.47 3.97
N GLY A 27 -21.46 26.97 3.97
CA GLY A 27 -22.42 27.11 2.86
C GLY A 27 -22.98 25.78 2.39
N TYR A 28 -23.90 25.84 1.41
CA TYR A 28 -24.67 24.68 0.95
C TYR A 28 -24.39 24.43 -0.52
N TYR A 29 -24.07 23.20 -0.91
CA TYR A 29 -23.89 22.89 -2.32
C TYR A 29 -25.11 23.32 -3.18
N PRO A 30 -24.90 24.02 -4.31
CA PRO A 30 -23.62 24.34 -4.96
C PRO A 30 -23.03 25.73 -4.62
N LEU A 31 -23.57 26.45 -3.64
CA LEU A 31 -23.19 27.82 -3.27
C LEU A 31 -22.56 27.91 -1.87
N GLY A 32 -21.32 28.38 -1.81
CA GLY A 32 -20.67 28.74 -0.55
C GLY A 32 -21.35 29.94 0.13
N ARG A 33 -21.14 30.11 1.43
CA ARG A 33 -21.65 31.26 2.21
C ARG A 33 -21.11 32.60 1.69
N ASN A 34 -20.00 32.58 0.97
CA ASN A 34 -19.43 33.71 0.25
C ASN A 34 -20.14 34.07 -1.07
N GLY A 35 -21.20 33.32 -1.44
CA GLY A 35 -21.95 33.52 -2.68
C GLY A 35 -21.26 32.99 -3.94
N LEU A 36 -20.15 32.25 -3.79
CA LEU A 36 -19.43 31.65 -4.90
C LEU A 36 -19.97 30.25 -5.21
N TRP A 37 -20.07 29.94 -6.49
CA TRP A 37 -20.28 28.57 -6.97
C TRP A 37 -19.05 27.73 -6.64
N HIS A 38 -19.24 26.54 -6.09
CA HIS A 38 -18.17 25.55 -5.97
C HIS A 38 -18.70 24.13 -6.15
N GLY A 39 -17.86 23.25 -6.72
CA GLY A 39 -18.24 21.91 -7.16
C GLY A 39 -18.29 20.85 -6.06
N GLY A 40 -18.07 21.23 -4.80
CA GLY A 40 -17.91 20.30 -3.69
C GLY A 40 -18.91 20.49 -2.56
N VAL A 41 -18.82 19.61 -1.58
CA VAL A 41 -19.51 19.75 -0.30
C VAL A 41 -18.50 19.93 0.82
N HIS A 42 -18.85 20.74 1.82
CA HIS A 42 -18.11 20.85 3.06
C HIS A 42 -18.82 20.09 4.18
N PHE A 43 -18.02 19.38 4.98
CA PHE A 43 -18.44 18.87 6.28
C PHE A 43 -17.59 19.54 7.34
N ASP A 44 -18.23 20.32 8.20
CA ASP A 44 -17.60 21.18 9.19
C ASP A 44 -18.30 20.98 10.56
N SER A 45 -18.00 21.86 11.51
CA SER A 45 -18.61 21.81 12.85
C SER A 45 -20.15 21.84 12.84
N GLY A 46 -20.77 22.44 11.81
CA GLY A 46 -22.22 22.50 11.65
C GLY A 46 -22.84 21.13 11.30
N THR A 47 -22.08 20.24 10.68
CA THR A 47 -22.52 18.88 10.34
C THR A 47 -22.09 17.81 11.36
N ALA A 48 -21.22 18.16 12.31
CA ALA A 48 -20.62 17.24 13.27
C ALA A 48 -21.58 16.72 14.36
N GLY A 49 -22.73 17.35 14.58
CA GLY A 49 -23.74 16.86 15.53
C GLY A 49 -24.33 15.50 15.13
N PRO A 50 -24.98 15.41 13.96
CA PRO A 50 -25.56 14.15 13.49
C PRO A 50 -24.55 13.17 12.89
N LEU A 51 -23.34 13.60 12.50
CA LEU A 51 -22.34 12.78 11.81
C LEU A 51 -21.13 12.52 12.70
N ASP A 52 -20.73 11.25 12.81
CA ASP A 52 -19.42 10.91 13.36
C ASP A 52 -18.33 11.26 12.35
N GLN A 53 -17.72 12.43 12.55
CA GLN A 53 -16.69 12.99 11.68
C GLN A 53 -15.26 12.54 12.04
N SER A 54 -15.11 11.54 12.92
CA SER A 54 -13.80 11.05 13.38
C SER A 54 -12.94 10.44 12.27
N SER A 55 -13.54 9.94 11.18
CA SER A 55 -12.82 9.36 10.05
C SER A 55 -13.60 9.49 8.74
N VAL A 56 -12.86 9.56 7.64
CA VAL A 56 -13.38 9.75 6.28
C VAL A 56 -13.26 8.44 5.52
N HIS A 57 -14.30 8.07 4.79
CA HIS A 57 -14.43 6.80 4.11
C HIS A 57 -14.75 6.93 2.62
N CYS A 58 -14.33 5.90 1.87
CA CYS A 58 -14.48 5.87 0.43
C CYS A 58 -15.97 5.79 0.03
N LEU A 59 -16.37 6.61 -0.94
CA LEU A 59 -17.76 6.79 -1.36
C LEU A 59 -18.29 5.58 -2.11
N ALA A 60 -17.44 4.97 -2.93
CA ALA A 60 -17.79 3.85 -3.79
C ALA A 60 -16.57 2.99 -4.06
N ASP A 61 -16.79 1.76 -4.52
CA ASP A 61 -15.71 0.91 -5.02
C ASP A 61 -14.90 1.65 -6.10
N GLY A 62 -13.58 1.53 -6.04
CA GLY A 62 -12.68 2.23 -6.95
C GLY A 62 -11.23 1.86 -6.72
N GLU A 63 -10.35 2.76 -7.13
CA GLU A 63 -8.90 2.65 -6.97
C GLU A 63 -8.33 4.02 -6.61
N VAL A 64 -7.46 4.06 -5.60
CA VAL A 64 -6.70 5.26 -5.26
C VAL A 64 -5.65 5.48 -6.34
N VAL A 65 -5.66 6.66 -6.96
CA VAL A 65 -4.77 6.99 -8.08
C VAL A 65 -3.73 8.04 -7.70
N ALA A 66 -4.04 8.91 -6.74
CA ALA A 66 -3.09 9.89 -6.23
C ALA A 66 -3.44 10.28 -4.79
N TYR A 67 -2.43 10.69 -4.04
CA TYR A 67 -2.62 11.31 -2.73
C TYR A 67 -1.51 12.32 -2.42
N ARG A 68 -1.75 13.16 -1.42
CA ARG A 68 -0.76 14.02 -0.79
C ARG A 68 -0.98 14.01 0.71
N ILE A 69 0.12 13.91 1.45
CA ILE A 69 0.17 14.18 2.88
C ILE A 69 1.44 14.98 3.18
N ASP A 70 1.28 16.14 3.79
CA ASP A 70 2.40 16.96 4.27
C ASP A 70 2.86 16.41 5.63
N THR A 71 4.16 16.55 5.93
CA THR A 71 4.70 16.15 7.25
C THR A 71 4.03 16.97 8.35
N HIS A 72 3.91 18.28 8.12
CA HIS A 72 3.14 19.22 8.92
C HIS A 72 2.28 20.07 7.99
N SER A 73 1.05 20.37 8.41
CA SER A 73 0.16 21.27 7.67
C SER A 73 0.85 22.63 7.44
N PRO A 74 0.86 23.15 6.20
CA PRO A 74 1.44 24.46 5.93
C PRO A 74 0.65 25.59 6.59
N THR A 75 1.29 26.74 6.76
CA THR A 75 0.63 27.99 7.13
C THR A 75 0.66 28.97 5.99
N THR A 76 -0.29 29.91 5.99
CA THR A 76 -0.25 31.06 5.11
C THR A 76 -0.40 32.35 5.93
N PRO A 77 0.39 33.41 5.63
CA PRO A 77 0.29 34.68 6.32
C PRO A 77 -0.97 35.43 5.89
N TYR A 78 -1.79 35.86 6.86
CA TYR A 78 -2.86 36.83 6.64
C TYR A 78 -2.63 38.09 7.45
N ILE A 79 -2.98 39.23 6.86
CA ILE A 79 -2.99 40.51 7.58
C ILE A 79 -4.35 40.67 8.26
N VAL A 80 -4.39 40.51 9.58
CA VAL A 80 -5.57 40.72 10.42
C VAL A 80 -5.25 41.84 11.40
N ASN A 81 -6.06 42.91 11.44
CA ASN A 81 -5.83 44.06 12.32
C ASN A 81 -4.41 44.66 12.23
N LYS A 82 -3.84 44.73 11.01
CA LYS A 82 -2.47 45.22 10.72
C LYS A 82 -1.34 44.34 11.27
N GLN A 83 -1.64 43.13 11.75
CA GLN A 83 -0.65 42.14 12.17
C GLN A 83 -0.64 40.97 11.19
N SER A 84 0.55 40.44 10.90
CA SER A 84 0.69 39.21 10.12
C SER A 84 0.48 38.02 11.05
N LEU A 85 -0.52 37.20 10.75
CA LEU A 85 -0.82 35.98 11.48
C LEU A 85 -0.71 34.79 10.54
N GLU A 86 0.11 33.81 10.92
CA GLU A 86 0.22 32.52 10.24
C GLU A 86 -1.02 31.69 10.56
N LYS A 87 -1.76 31.28 9.53
CA LYS A 87 -2.96 30.45 9.67
C LYS A 87 -2.73 29.09 9.00
N PRO A 88 -2.85 27.97 9.74
CA PRO A 88 -2.63 26.64 9.18
C PRO A 88 -3.75 26.24 8.23
N PHE A 89 -3.42 25.49 7.19
CA PHE A 89 -4.41 24.90 6.30
C PHE A 89 -3.92 23.56 5.77
N SER A 90 -4.77 22.54 5.82
CA SER A 90 -4.47 21.29 5.15
C SER A 90 -4.73 21.41 3.65
N ARG A 91 -3.72 21.05 2.87
CA ARG A 91 -3.81 20.79 1.43
C ARG A 91 -3.65 19.30 1.10
N ASN A 92 -3.72 18.45 2.12
CA ASN A 92 -3.63 17.01 1.95
C ASN A 92 -4.88 16.49 1.28
N PHE A 93 -4.72 15.52 0.38
CA PHE A 93 -5.83 14.97 -0.37
C PHE A 93 -5.64 13.50 -0.73
N VAL A 94 -6.75 12.85 -1.04
CA VAL A 94 -6.79 11.54 -1.68
C VAL A 94 -7.71 11.64 -2.90
N LEU A 95 -7.25 11.13 -4.03
CA LEU A 95 -8.01 11.06 -5.28
C LEU A 95 -8.31 9.59 -5.60
N VAL A 96 -9.60 9.26 -5.69
CA VAL A 96 -10.07 7.92 -6.03
C VAL A 96 -10.75 7.94 -7.39
N ARG A 97 -10.35 7.03 -8.27
CA ARG A 97 -11.02 6.78 -9.55
C ARG A 97 -12.04 5.67 -9.38
N HIS A 98 -13.24 5.89 -9.89
CA HIS A 98 -14.36 4.96 -9.86
C HIS A 98 -14.81 4.62 -11.28
N ARG A 99 -15.50 3.48 -11.41
CA ARG A 99 -16.15 3.06 -12.64
C ARG A 99 -17.64 2.82 -12.39
N LEU A 100 -18.50 3.67 -12.94
CA LEU A 100 -19.94 3.52 -12.88
C LEU A 100 -20.43 2.74 -14.10
N GLN A 101 -21.18 1.67 -13.90
CA GLN A 101 -21.77 0.85 -14.97
C GLN A 101 -23.19 0.39 -14.59
N PRO A 102 -24.10 0.26 -15.56
CA PRO A 102 -25.36 -0.43 -15.34
C PRO A 102 -25.12 -1.95 -15.12
N PRO A 103 -26.13 -2.68 -14.60
CA PRO A 103 -26.03 -4.12 -14.42
C PRO A 103 -25.70 -4.84 -15.74
N LYS A 104 -24.91 -5.92 -15.65
CA LYS A 104 -24.70 -6.81 -16.79
C LYS A 104 -26.01 -7.49 -17.18
N ILE A 105 -26.22 -7.67 -18.48
CA ILE A 105 -27.32 -8.48 -19.01
C ILE A 105 -26.87 -9.94 -18.95
N GLU A 106 -27.64 -10.78 -18.25
CA GLU A 106 -27.32 -12.20 -18.11
C GLU A 106 -27.30 -12.90 -19.48
N GLY A 107 -26.28 -13.73 -19.72
CA GLY A 107 -26.10 -14.44 -21.00
C GLY A 107 -25.63 -13.57 -22.18
N SER A 108 -25.52 -12.25 -22.03
CA SER A 108 -25.02 -11.37 -23.08
C SER A 108 -23.47 -11.31 -23.06
N PRO A 109 -22.78 -11.42 -24.21
CA PRO A 109 -21.34 -11.18 -24.29
C PRO A 109 -20.98 -9.69 -24.25
N ASP A 110 -21.96 -8.79 -24.41
CA ASP A 110 -21.72 -7.36 -24.48
C ASP A 110 -21.27 -6.78 -23.13
N THR A 111 -20.39 -5.78 -23.18
CA THR A 111 -19.96 -5.04 -21.99
C THR A 111 -20.88 -3.83 -21.76
N PRO A 112 -21.37 -3.61 -20.52
CA PRO A 112 -22.15 -2.41 -20.20
C PRO A 112 -21.37 -1.13 -20.48
N PRO A 113 -22.04 -0.04 -20.91
CA PRO A 113 -21.41 1.27 -20.98
C PRO A 113 -20.86 1.64 -19.60
N GLY A 114 -19.81 2.45 -19.55
CA GLY A 114 -19.21 2.85 -18.29
C GLY A 114 -18.71 4.28 -18.30
N LEU A 115 -18.89 4.96 -17.17
CA LEU A 115 -18.41 6.30 -16.90
C LEU A 115 -17.29 6.24 -15.87
N THR A 116 -16.22 7.00 -16.12
CA THR A 116 -15.16 7.20 -15.13
C THR A 116 -15.50 8.43 -14.30
N LEU A 117 -15.56 8.23 -12.98
CA LEU A 117 -15.81 9.28 -12.01
C LEU A 117 -14.61 9.38 -11.08
N TYR A 118 -14.35 10.56 -10.55
CA TYR A 118 -13.34 10.78 -9.53
C TYR A 118 -14.01 11.32 -8.28
N SER A 119 -13.55 10.88 -7.12
CA SER A 119 -13.82 11.55 -5.85
C SER A 119 -12.52 12.12 -5.29
N LEU A 120 -12.56 13.40 -4.91
CA LEU A 120 -11.44 14.13 -4.36
C LEU A 120 -11.76 14.52 -2.91
N TYR A 121 -11.04 13.92 -1.98
CA TYR A 121 -11.15 14.17 -0.54
C TYR A 121 -10.02 15.12 -0.13
N MET A 122 -10.36 16.32 0.34
CA MET A 122 -9.39 17.37 0.68
C MET A 122 -9.47 17.77 2.14
N HIS A 123 -8.43 18.51 2.57
CA HIS A 123 -8.26 18.97 3.95
C HIS A 123 -8.10 17.80 4.93
N LEU A 124 -7.33 16.77 4.55
CA LEU A 124 -7.07 15.60 5.41
C LEU A 124 -5.94 15.87 6.41
N GLN A 125 -5.83 15.06 7.48
CA GLN A 125 -4.77 15.19 8.48
C GLN A 125 -3.35 15.12 7.90
N ASP A 126 -2.40 15.76 8.59
CA ASP A 126 -0.96 15.67 8.28
C ASP A 126 -0.29 14.47 8.95
N TRP A 127 0.94 14.15 8.53
CA TRP A 127 1.65 12.98 9.03
C TRP A 127 1.96 13.07 10.53
N ALA A 128 2.35 14.25 11.01
CA ALA A 128 2.65 14.48 12.43
C ALA A 128 1.49 14.09 13.36
N SER A 129 0.24 14.24 12.91
CA SER A 129 -0.94 13.80 13.66
C SER A 129 -0.97 12.27 13.84
N TYR A 130 -0.63 11.51 12.80
CA TYR A 130 -0.52 10.04 12.86
C TYR A 130 0.69 9.53 13.65
N GLU A 131 1.73 10.35 13.81
CA GLU A 131 2.87 10.04 14.68
C GLU A 131 2.56 10.33 16.15
N ALA A 132 1.81 11.40 16.40
CA ALA A 132 1.41 11.80 17.75
C ALA A 132 0.38 10.84 18.38
N ASP A 133 -0.48 10.23 17.58
CA ASP A 133 -1.50 9.28 18.05
C ASP A 133 -1.46 7.95 17.29
N ALA A 134 -0.89 6.93 17.93
CA ALA A 134 -0.83 5.57 17.40
C ALA A 134 -2.20 4.88 17.28
N ALA A 135 -3.27 5.44 17.88
CA ALA A 135 -4.63 4.94 17.72
C ALA A 135 -5.29 5.42 16.41
N LEU A 136 -4.75 6.47 15.77
CA LEU A 136 -5.23 6.91 14.46
C LEU A 136 -4.92 5.87 13.40
N GLN A 137 -5.99 5.32 12.82
CA GLN A 137 -5.86 4.30 11.79
C GLN A 137 -5.23 4.90 10.53
N ARG A 138 -4.18 4.25 10.03
CA ARG A 138 -3.53 4.67 8.79
C ARG A 138 -4.24 4.04 7.59
N PRO A 139 -4.50 4.79 6.50
CA PRO A 139 -5.11 4.23 5.30
C PRO A 139 -4.27 3.09 4.70
N ALA A 140 -4.95 2.00 4.32
CA ALA A 140 -4.29 0.78 3.83
C ALA A 140 -3.61 0.92 2.45
N PHE A 141 -3.90 2.00 1.71
CA PHE A 141 -3.29 2.27 0.41
C PHE A 141 -1.94 2.99 0.50
N TRP A 142 -1.49 3.38 1.70
CA TRP A 142 -0.12 3.84 1.88
C TRP A 142 0.85 2.67 1.78
N PRO A 143 2.06 2.88 1.26
CA PRO A 143 3.04 1.81 1.16
C PRO A 143 3.42 1.31 2.55
N GLU A 144 3.52 -0.01 2.70
CA GLU A 144 4.00 -0.61 3.93
C GLU A 144 5.49 -0.33 4.12
N ARG A 145 5.86 0.18 5.30
CA ARG A 145 7.25 0.33 5.72
C ARG A 145 7.51 -0.50 6.97
N ASN A 146 8.79 -0.66 7.30
CA ASN A 146 9.26 -1.40 8.47
C ASN A 146 8.72 -2.83 8.52
N LEU A 147 8.77 -3.52 7.37
CA LEU A 147 8.28 -4.88 7.24
C LEU A 147 8.91 -5.80 8.28
N ARG A 148 8.07 -6.65 8.86
CA ARG A 148 8.43 -7.66 9.83
C ARG A 148 7.77 -8.97 9.47
N VAL A 149 8.38 -10.08 9.88
CA VAL A 149 7.71 -11.38 9.86
C VAL A 149 6.47 -11.31 10.75
N ARG A 150 5.31 -11.71 10.23
CA ARG A 150 4.07 -11.72 11.01
C ARG A 150 4.17 -12.59 12.26
N ALA A 151 3.46 -12.17 13.31
CA ALA A 151 3.47 -12.85 14.61
C ALA A 151 2.87 -14.28 14.57
N ASP A 152 1.95 -14.54 13.64
CA ASP A 152 1.22 -15.80 13.50
C ASP A 152 1.90 -16.82 12.56
N VAL A 153 3.00 -16.43 11.90
CA VAL A 153 3.75 -17.33 11.03
C VAL A 153 4.42 -18.40 11.87
N CYS A 154 4.13 -19.67 11.55
CA CYS A 154 4.57 -20.81 12.33
C CYS A 154 5.14 -21.96 11.48
N ASP A 155 5.72 -21.65 10.32
CA ASP A 155 6.32 -22.67 9.47
C ASP A 155 7.43 -23.41 10.24
N THR A 156 7.60 -24.69 9.93
CA THR A 156 8.61 -25.55 10.54
C THR A 156 9.58 -26.05 9.48
N ARG A 157 10.83 -26.27 9.90
CA ARG A 157 11.83 -26.91 9.05
C ARG A 157 11.50 -28.41 8.96
N VAL A 158 11.64 -28.97 7.75
CA VAL A 158 11.41 -30.40 7.50
C VAL A 158 12.27 -31.24 8.47
N GLY A 159 11.61 -32.10 9.25
CA GLY A 159 12.28 -33.02 10.18
C GLY A 159 12.56 -32.47 11.60
N THR A 160 12.09 -31.27 11.94
CA THR A 160 12.23 -30.69 13.29
C THR A 160 10.90 -30.21 13.84
N SER A 161 10.59 -30.52 15.11
CA SER A 161 9.37 -30.05 15.80
C SER A 161 9.46 -28.62 16.36
N THR A 162 10.63 -27.97 16.27
CA THR A 162 10.90 -26.55 16.57
C THR A 162 12.13 -26.10 15.76
N PRO A 163 12.20 -24.87 15.19
CA PRO A 163 11.48 -23.63 15.55
C PRO A 163 10.37 -23.21 14.57
N LYS A 164 9.48 -22.32 15.04
CA LYS A 164 8.37 -21.69 14.31
C LYS A 164 8.84 -20.36 13.73
N GLY A 165 8.61 -20.13 12.44
CA GLY A 165 8.92 -18.84 11.80
C GLY A 165 8.78 -18.89 10.29
N LEU A 166 9.23 -17.86 9.59
CA LEU A 166 9.09 -17.75 8.14
C LEU A 166 10.21 -18.48 7.43
N ILE A 167 9.86 -19.41 6.53
CA ILE A 167 10.84 -20.09 5.68
C ILE A 167 11.52 -19.09 4.74
N VAL A 168 12.86 -19.13 4.73
CA VAL A 168 13.71 -18.45 3.75
C VAL A 168 14.08 -19.45 2.66
N LEU A 169 13.92 -19.06 1.40
CA LEU A 169 14.18 -19.87 0.22
C LEU A 169 15.44 -19.41 -0.51
N THR A 170 16.14 -20.33 -1.17
CA THR A 170 17.28 -20.02 -2.08
C THR A 170 16.84 -19.47 -3.44
N LYS A 171 15.59 -19.73 -3.83
CA LYS A 171 14.94 -19.21 -5.05
C LYS A 171 13.41 -19.18 -4.86
N PRO A 172 12.68 -18.38 -5.65
CA PRO A 172 11.21 -18.47 -5.71
C PRO A 172 10.76 -19.90 -6.01
N ALA A 173 9.71 -20.38 -5.36
CA ALA A 173 9.23 -21.74 -5.57
C ALA A 173 8.54 -21.85 -6.95
N GLU A 174 9.11 -22.63 -7.85
CA GLU A 174 8.53 -23.03 -9.13
C GLU A 174 8.20 -24.53 -9.08
N GLY A 175 6.97 -24.91 -9.46
CA GLY A 175 6.57 -26.33 -9.53
C GLY A 175 6.45 -27.07 -8.19
N GLY A 176 6.29 -26.37 -7.07
CA GLY A 176 5.99 -26.98 -5.76
C GLY A 176 7.20 -27.49 -4.96
N HIS A 177 8.41 -27.38 -5.50
CA HIS A 177 9.65 -27.73 -4.77
C HIS A 177 10.19 -26.53 -4.01
N MET A 178 9.88 -26.42 -2.71
CA MET A 178 10.41 -25.38 -1.83
C MET A 178 11.80 -25.76 -1.31
N LEU A 179 12.78 -24.88 -1.51
CA LEU A 179 14.17 -25.11 -1.11
C LEU A 179 14.50 -24.28 0.13
N HIS A 180 14.26 -24.88 1.29
CA HIS A 180 14.43 -24.22 2.58
C HIS A 180 15.91 -23.99 2.88
N LEU A 181 16.28 -22.73 3.05
CA LEU A 181 17.63 -22.31 3.42
C LEU A 181 17.74 -22.05 4.91
N ASP A 182 16.81 -21.26 5.43
CA ASP A 182 16.81 -20.77 6.81
C ASP A 182 15.38 -20.50 7.30
N LEU A 183 15.25 -20.03 8.53
CA LEU A 183 13.98 -19.66 9.14
C LEU A 183 14.12 -18.35 9.93
N LEU A 184 13.30 -17.35 9.59
CA LEU A 184 13.26 -16.08 10.31
C LEU A 184 12.20 -16.14 11.42
N PRO A 185 12.56 -15.85 12.69
CA PRO A 185 11.59 -15.79 13.77
C PRO A 185 10.47 -14.76 13.52
N PRO A 186 9.25 -14.97 14.05
CA PRO A 186 8.20 -13.97 14.06
C PRO A 186 8.67 -12.63 14.65
N GLY A 187 8.24 -11.52 14.07
CA GLY A 187 8.63 -10.17 14.47
C GLY A 187 9.98 -9.68 13.92
N THR A 188 10.77 -10.54 13.26
CA THR A 188 12.07 -10.17 12.67
C THR A 188 11.89 -9.06 11.63
N PRO A 189 12.58 -7.91 11.78
CA PRO A 189 12.61 -6.87 10.75
C PRO A 189 13.24 -7.38 9.46
N VAL A 190 12.64 -7.07 8.32
CA VAL A 190 13.16 -7.42 7.01
C VAL A 190 13.10 -6.22 6.07
N VAL A 191 14.08 -6.15 5.17
CA VAL A 191 14.04 -5.28 4.00
C VAL A 191 13.92 -6.19 2.79
N VAL A 192 13.00 -5.89 1.88
CA VAL A 192 12.75 -6.75 0.72
C VAL A 192 12.65 -5.96 -0.58
N SER A 193 12.99 -6.60 -1.69
CA SER A 193 12.88 -6.06 -3.04
C SER A 193 12.20 -7.04 -4.01
N GLY A 194 11.99 -6.61 -5.24
CA GLY A 194 11.31 -7.37 -6.29
C GLY A 194 9.79 -7.35 -6.15
N GLU A 195 9.07 -7.96 -7.08
CA GLU A 195 7.59 -8.03 -7.13
C GLU A 195 7.06 -9.47 -7.09
N GLY A 196 5.76 -9.61 -6.81
CA GLY A 196 5.07 -10.89 -6.84
C GLY A 196 5.05 -11.63 -5.50
N LYS A 197 4.78 -12.94 -5.58
CA LYS A 197 4.54 -13.80 -4.41
C LYS A 197 5.76 -13.92 -3.49
N TYR A 198 6.96 -13.96 -4.08
CA TYR A 198 8.21 -14.07 -3.34
C TYR A 198 9.01 -12.77 -3.48
N ARG A 199 9.48 -12.23 -2.36
CA ARG A 199 10.28 -11.01 -2.32
C ARG A 199 11.71 -11.39 -1.93
N LYS A 200 12.69 -10.75 -2.55
CA LYS A 200 14.11 -10.97 -2.25
C LYS A 200 14.45 -10.28 -0.93
N LEU A 201 15.12 -10.95 -0.01
CA LEU A 201 15.65 -10.33 1.20
C LEU A 201 16.86 -9.46 0.83
N GLU A 202 16.84 -8.22 1.29
CA GLU A 202 17.95 -7.27 1.18
C GLU A 202 18.74 -7.22 2.47
N HIS A 203 20.01 -6.84 2.36
CA HIS A 203 20.95 -6.71 3.48
C HIS A 203 21.23 -7.99 4.29
N SER A 204 20.71 -9.14 3.86
CA SER A 204 21.09 -10.46 4.35
C SER A 204 22.08 -11.11 3.38
N ARG A 205 23.23 -11.57 3.88
CA ARG A 205 24.23 -12.24 3.04
C ARG A 205 23.96 -13.73 2.89
N GLY A 206 23.30 -14.37 3.85
CA GLY A 206 23.05 -15.81 3.83
C GLY A 206 22.40 -16.31 5.12
N PRO A 207 22.32 -17.63 5.33
CA PRO A 207 21.70 -18.18 6.52
C PRO A 207 22.55 -17.92 7.77
N ALA A 208 21.90 -17.78 8.93
CA ALA A 208 22.57 -17.49 10.19
C ALA A 208 23.65 -18.53 10.56
N SER A 209 23.47 -19.79 10.14
CA SER A 209 24.45 -20.87 10.36
C SER A 209 25.79 -20.67 9.63
N LEU A 210 25.84 -19.83 8.60
CA LEU A 210 27.06 -19.50 7.86
C LEU A 210 27.62 -18.12 8.19
N CYS A 211 26.90 -17.29 8.95
CA CYS A 211 27.37 -15.94 9.28
C CYS A 211 28.43 -15.97 10.40
N ASN A 212 29.56 -15.31 10.16
CA ASN A 212 30.56 -15.00 11.17
C ASN A 212 30.11 -13.80 12.02
N ALA A 213 30.81 -13.56 13.14
CA ALA A 213 30.52 -12.43 14.04
C ALA A 213 30.69 -11.05 13.38
N ASP A 214 31.49 -10.96 12.31
CA ASP A 214 31.71 -9.75 11.51
C ASP A 214 30.68 -9.57 10.37
N GLY A 215 29.71 -10.49 10.25
CA GLY A 215 28.70 -10.50 9.20
C GLY A 215 29.16 -11.07 7.86
N SER A 216 30.42 -11.52 7.72
CA SER A 216 30.86 -12.26 6.54
C SER A 216 30.33 -13.69 6.55
N LEU A 217 30.19 -14.29 5.37
CA LEU A 217 29.88 -15.72 5.28
C LEU A 217 31.16 -16.55 5.41
N GLN A 218 31.05 -17.66 6.13
CA GLN A 218 32.04 -18.72 6.12
C GLN A 218 31.78 -19.70 4.97
N GLY A 219 32.86 -20.24 4.44
CA GLY A 219 32.84 -21.38 3.56
C GLY A 219 33.25 -21.09 2.12
N TYR A 220 33.56 -22.17 1.42
CA TYR A 220 34.10 -22.16 0.07
C TYR A 220 33.26 -23.07 -0.82
N VAL A 221 33.14 -22.69 -2.09
CA VAL A 221 32.37 -23.42 -3.11
C VAL A 221 33.27 -23.77 -4.29
N ALA A 222 33.01 -24.91 -4.93
CA ALA A 222 33.78 -25.36 -6.08
C ALA A 222 33.37 -24.56 -7.32
N PHE A 223 34.33 -23.85 -7.93
CA PHE A 223 34.07 -22.94 -9.04
C PHE A 223 33.55 -23.67 -10.29
N ARG A 224 34.01 -24.90 -10.55
CA ARG A 224 33.55 -25.74 -11.67
C ARG A 224 32.05 -26.06 -11.67
N ASN A 225 31.35 -25.88 -10.54
CA ASN A 225 29.92 -26.16 -10.40
C ASN A 225 29.07 -24.88 -10.53
N LEU A 226 29.65 -23.80 -11.08
CA LEU A 226 29.02 -22.49 -11.18
C LEU A 226 28.96 -22.01 -12.63
N GLU A 227 27.83 -21.45 -13.00
CA GLU A 227 27.62 -20.71 -14.23
C GLU A 227 27.62 -19.21 -13.94
N HIS A 228 28.31 -18.42 -14.75
CA HIS A 228 28.29 -16.96 -14.62
C HIS A 228 26.94 -16.39 -15.06
N VAL A 229 26.39 -15.45 -14.29
CA VAL A 229 25.13 -14.76 -14.63
C VAL A 229 25.40 -13.32 -15.05
N SER A 230 25.91 -12.51 -14.12
CA SER A 230 26.25 -11.09 -14.38
C SER A 230 27.09 -10.54 -13.23
N GLY A 231 28.04 -9.65 -13.52
CA GLY A 231 28.92 -9.07 -12.50
C GLY A 231 29.62 -10.16 -11.68
N ALA A 232 29.50 -10.09 -10.35
CA ALA A 232 30.02 -11.08 -9.40
C ALA A 232 29.01 -12.20 -9.04
N THR A 233 27.87 -12.27 -9.73
CA THR A 233 26.80 -13.24 -9.47
C THR A 233 26.98 -14.49 -10.32
N TYR A 234 26.91 -15.64 -9.66
CA TYR A 234 27.00 -16.97 -10.24
C TYR A 234 25.79 -17.80 -9.84
N ARG A 235 25.43 -18.76 -10.69
CA ARG A 235 24.34 -19.70 -10.46
C ARG A 235 24.91 -21.11 -10.29
N VAL A 236 24.40 -21.83 -9.30
CA VAL A 236 24.79 -23.23 -9.07
C VAL A 236 24.28 -24.12 -10.20
N SER A 237 25.19 -24.74 -10.94
CA SER A 237 24.93 -25.59 -12.12
C SER A 237 25.39 -27.05 -11.93
N SER A 238 25.67 -27.46 -10.69
CA SER A 238 26.14 -28.81 -10.34
C SER A 238 25.40 -29.92 -11.09
N SER A 239 26.15 -30.90 -11.63
CA SER A 239 25.61 -32.09 -12.31
C SER A 239 24.89 -33.06 -11.36
N GLY A 240 24.96 -32.84 -10.05
CA GLY A 240 24.13 -33.49 -9.03
C GLY A 240 23.08 -32.56 -8.41
N ASP A 241 22.15 -33.11 -7.62
CA ASP A 241 21.03 -32.37 -6.99
C ASP A 241 21.46 -31.23 -6.05
N HIS A 242 22.74 -31.12 -5.69
CA HIS A 242 23.28 -30.05 -4.84
C HIS A 242 24.79 -29.81 -5.05
N MET A 243 25.27 -28.70 -4.47
CA MET A 243 26.68 -28.30 -4.33
C MET A 243 26.96 -28.01 -2.85
N ASN A 244 28.11 -28.44 -2.35
CA ASN A 244 28.48 -28.26 -0.95
C ASN A 244 29.19 -26.92 -0.73
N VAL A 245 28.77 -26.21 0.31
CA VAL A 245 29.56 -25.13 0.94
C VAL A 245 30.47 -25.80 1.96
N ARG A 246 31.78 -25.69 1.78
CA ARG A 246 32.79 -26.39 2.60
C ARG A 246 33.48 -25.45 3.56
N SER A 247 33.92 -25.96 4.71
CA SER A 247 34.64 -25.14 5.69
C SER A 247 36.07 -24.77 5.29
N ARG A 248 36.62 -25.38 4.24
CA ARG A 248 37.99 -25.16 3.72
C ARG A 248 37.96 -25.11 2.20
N PHE A 249 39.01 -24.55 1.61
CA PHE A 249 39.19 -24.43 0.16
C PHE A 249 39.67 -25.74 -0.50
N ASP A 250 39.32 -26.90 0.05
CA ASP A 250 39.74 -28.22 -0.44
C ASP A 250 38.63 -29.28 -0.26
N LEU A 251 38.88 -30.48 -0.79
CA LEU A 251 37.96 -31.62 -0.70
C LEU A 251 37.89 -32.24 0.71
N ASN A 252 38.82 -31.91 1.60
CA ASN A 252 38.86 -32.41 2.98
C ASN A 252 38.06 -31.52 3.95
N GLY A 253 37.58 -30.36 3.49
CA GLY A 253 36.69 -29.49 4.26
C GLY A 253 35.33 -30.14 4.52
N ARG A 254 34.86 -30.04 5.77
CA ARG A 254 33.53 -30.52 6.16
C ARG A 254 32.44 -29.74 5.42
N ASP A 255 31.34 -30.41 5.12
CA ASP A 255 30.17 -29.77 4.52
C ASP A 255 29.42 -28.94 5.57
N LEU A 256 29.20 -27.67 5.26
CA LEU A 256 28.49 -26.72 6.12
C LEU A 256 27.04 -26.53 5.69
N LEU A 257 26.79 -26.56 4.37
CA LEU A 257 25.48 -26.35 3.77
C LEU A 257 25.44 -26.99 2.38
N HIS A 258 24.26 -27.45 1.94
CA HIS A 258 24.01 -27.89 0.58
C HIS A 258 23.21 -26.83 -0.19
N LEU A 259 23.79 -26.26 -1.24
CA LEU A 259 23.12 -25.35 -2.17
C LEU A 259 22.58 -26.13 -3.36
N ARG A 260 21.31 -25.93 -3.67
CA ARG A 260 20.63 -26.64 -4.76
C ARG A 260 20.91 -25.99 -6.12
N GLN A 261 20.68 -26.75 -7.19
CA GLN A 261 20.78 -26.24 -8.55
C GLN A 261 19.85 -25.02 -8.76
N GLY A 262 20.39 -24.01 -9.44
CA GLY A 262 19.73 -22.74 -9.71
C GLY A 262 19.85 -21.69 -8.60
N THR A 263 20.47 -22.01 -7.45
CA THR A 263 20.74 -21.01 -6.40
C THR A 263 21.71 -19.96 -6.93
N GLU A 264 21.40 -18.67 -6.71
CA GLU A 264 22.29 -17.56 -7.07
C GLU A 264 23.15 -17.16 -5.87
N ILE A 265 24.45 -17.01 -6.11
CA ILE A 265 25.45 -16.66 -5.10
C ILE A 265 26.42 -15.60 -5.63
N THR A 266 27.13 -14.93 -4.73
CA THR A 266 28.33 -14.15 -5.07
C THR A 266 29.56 -14.79 -4.41
N ILE A 267 30.70 -14.72 -5.10
CA ILE A 267 31.94 -15.35 -4.69
C ILE A 267 33.13 -14.41 -4.89
N SER A 268 34.21 -14.64 -4.14
CA SER A 268 35.48 -13.92 -4.27
C SER A 268 36.68 -14.87 -4.28
N GLY A 269 37.84 -14.35 -4.70
CA GLY A 269 39.08 -15.10 -4.81
C GLY A 269 39.24 -15.88 -6.12
N GLU A 270 40.34 -16.62 -6.20
CA GLU A 270 40.78 -17.34 -7.40
C GLU A 270 40.97 -18.83 -7.10
N GLY A 271 41.12 -19.64 -8.16
CA GLY A 271 41.34 -21.08 -8.07
C GLY A 271 40.06 -21.93 -8.07
N GLU A 272 40.24 -23.22 -7.78
CA GLU A 272 39.21 -24.27 -7.84
C GLU A 272 38.11 -24.10 -6.79
N PHE A 273 38.46 -23.58 -5.61
CA PHE A 273 37.54 -23.29 -4.52
C PHE A 273 37.57 -21.80 -4.22
N ARG A 274 36.42 -21.14 -4.34
CA ARG A 274 36.28 -19.71 -4.13
C ARG A 274 35.48 -19.43 -2.87
N LYS A 275 35.78 -18.30 -2.22
CA LYS A 275 35.10 -17.90 -0.99
C LYS A 275 33.67 -17.49 -1.31
N LEU A 276 32.71 -17.98 -0.51
CA LEU A 276 31.31 -17.58 -0.60
C LEU A 276 31.13 -16.21 0.05
N GLU A 277 30.56 -15.25 -0.67
CA GLU A 277 30.32 -13.88 -0.18
C GLU A 277 28.83 -13.64 0.14
N SER A 278 27.92 -14.13 -0.71
CA SER A 278 26.48 -14.09 -0.43
C SER A 278 25.70 -15.20 -1.13
N ILE A 279 24.53 -15.50 -0.61
CA ILE A 279 23.50 -16.38 -1.19
C ILE A 279 22.23 -15.54 -1.33
N SER A 280 21.59 -15.56 -2.51
CA SER A 280 20.29 -14.91 -2.70
C SER A 280 19.21 -15.60 -1.88
N GLN A 281 18.39 -14.81 -1.20
CA GLN A 281 17.40 -15.27 -0.25
C GLN A 281 16.02 -14.67 -0.58
N TYR A 282 14.98 -15.47 -0.46
CA TYR A 282 13.61 -15.08 -0.78
C TYR A 282 12.63 -15.49 0.31
N VAL A 283 11.59 -14.69 0.51
CA VAL A 283 10.51 -14.94 1.48
C VAL A 283 9.14 -14.73 0.85
N LEU A 284 8.11 -15.38 1.41
CA LEU A 284 6.72 -15.21 0.97
C LEU A 284 6.19 -13.84 1.42
N ALA A 285 5.76 -13.01 0.47
CA ALA A 285 5.28 -11.65 0.76
C ALA A 285 4.09 -11.63 1.74
N ALA A 286 3.15 -12.58 1.60
CA ALA A 286 1.96 -12.70 2.45
C ALA A 286 2.25 -13.03 3.93
N SER A 287 3.48 -13.43 4.24
CA SER A 287 3.94 -13.71 5.61
C SER A 287 4.62 -12.51 6.27
N LEU A 288 4.69 -11.37 5.57
CA LEU A 288 5.20 -10.11 6.10
C LEU A 288 4.04 -9.21 6.49
N GLN A 289 4.30 -8.31 7.43
CA GLN A 289 3.44 -7.20 7.79
C GLN A 289 4.29 -5.95 7.95
N GLY A 290 3.82 -4.82 7.43
CA GLY A 290 4.38 -3.51 7.72
C GLY A 290 3.33 -2.60 8.32
N GLU A 291 3.77 -1.42 8.74
CA GLU A 291 2.84 -0.34 9.04
C GLU A 291 2.68 0.51 7.78
N PRO A 292 1.43 0.82 7.35
CA PRO A 292 1.22 1.77 6.28
C PRO A 292 1.87 3.10 6.65
N ALA A 293 2.74 3.61 5.78
CA ALA A 293 3.47 4.84 6.02
C ALA A 293 3.59 5.62 4.73
N ALA A 294 3.03 6.83 4.72
CA ALA A 294 2.98 7.63 3.52
C ALA A 294 4.37 8.18 3.13
N LEU A 295 4.51 8.50 1.85
CA LEU A 295 5.53 9.43 1.39
C LEU A 295 5.00 10.84 1.61
N THR A 296 5.70 11.64 2.42
CA THR A 296 5.27 12.98 2.81
C THR A 296 5.80 14.07 1.87
N ASP A 297 5.18 15.26 1.95
CA ASP A 297 5.61 16.52 1.34
C ASP A 297 5.66 16.53 -0.21
N GLN A 298 4.96 15.59 -0.84
CA GLN A 298 4.83 15.52 -2.30
C GLN A 298 3.47 14.97 -2.72
N VAL A 299 3.11 15.22 -3.99
CA VAL A 299 2.01 14.52 -4.64
C VAL A 299 2.52 13.18 -5.12
N VAL A 300 1.93 12.11 -4.61
CA VAL A 300 2.20 10.74 -5.04
C VAL A 300 1.16 10.36 -6.06
N VAL A 301 1.58 10.21 -7.32
CA VAL A 301 0.77 9.55 -8.36
C VAL A 301 1.18 8.08 -8.36
N LEU A 302 0.22 7.19 -8.18
CA LEU A 302 0.48 5.76 -8.07
C LEU A 302 0.61 5.14 -9.47
N ASP A 303 1.80 4.65 -9.80
CA ASP A 303 2.04 3.88 -11.04
C ASP A 303 1.10 2.66 -11.14
N HIS A 304 0.82 2.06 -9.98
CA HIS A 304 -0.18 1.01 -9.81
C HIS A 304 -1.26 1.49 -8.85
N PRO A 305 -2.42 1.93 -9.36
CA PRO A 305 -3.54 2.33 -8.51
C PRO A 305 -3.93 1.23 -7.52
N VAL A 306 -4.24 1.62 -6.29
CA VAL A 306 -4.54 0.67 -5.21
C VAL A 306 -6.06 0.49 -5.09
N PRO A 307 -6.61 -0.73 -5.26
CA PRO A 307 -8.04 -0.98 -5.10
C PRO A 307 -8.55 -0.57 -3.72
N ILE A 308 -9.71 0.08 -3.67
CA ILE A 308 -10.37 0.49 -2.44
C ILE A 308 -11.88 0.22 -2.52
N LYS A 309 -12.46 -0.30 -1.43
CA LYS A 309 -13.90 -0.59 -1.37
C LYS A 309 -14.68 0.54 -0.72
N ALA A 310 -15.96 0.66 -1.09
CA ALA A 310 -16.87 1.57 -0.42
C ALA A 310 -16.84 1.36 1.10
N GLY A 311 -16.73 2.45 1.86
CA GLY A 311 -16.65 2.42 3.32
C GLY A 311 -15.25 2.11 3.90
N ASN A 312 -14.25 1.82 3.07
CA ASN A 312 -12.85 1.72 3.54
C ASN A 312 -12.29 3.11 3.90
N LEU A 313 -11.30 3.14 4.78
CA LEU A 313 -10.70 4.37 5.30
C LEU A 313 -9.95 5.13 4.21
N ILE A 314 -10.26 6.42 4.08
CA ILE A 314 -9.54 7.41 3.25
C ILE A 314 -8.52 8.17 4.11
N GLY A 315 -8.91 8.54 5.33
CA GLY A 315 -8.07 9.31 6.25
C GLY A 315 -8.91 9.94 7.35
N HIS A 316 -8.37 10.98 7.98
CA HIS A 316 -9.03 11.75 9.02
C HIS A 316 -9.13 13.22 8.62
N ILE A 317 -10.13 13.94 9.16
CA ILE A 317 -10.33 15.35 8.85
C ILE A 317 -9.18 16.16 9.45
N GLY A 318 -8.54 16.98 8.62
CA GLY A 318 -7.50 17.92 9.00
C GLY A 318 -8.04 19.31 9.31
N LEU A 319 -7.14 20.18 9.73
CA LEU A 319 -7.47 21.56 10.07
C LEU A 319 -7.48 22.46 8.83
N TYR A 320 -8.43 23.37 8.79
CA TYR A 320 -8.48 24.46 7.83
C TYR A 320 -8.75 25.77 8.57
N HIS A 321 -7.92 26.79 8.35
CA HIS A 321 -8.08 28.09 8.99
C HIS A 321 -8.42 29.17 7.97
N GLU A 322 -9.69 29.57 7.96
CA GLU A 322 -10.14 30.70 7.16
C GLU A 322 -9.53 32.03 7.64
N CYS A 323 -9.27 32.93 6.69
CA CYS A 323 -8.58 34.21 6.95
C CYS A 323 -9.21 35.07 8.07
N ARG A 324 -10.54 35.03 8.22
CA ARG A 324 -11.29 35.82 9.21
C ARG A 324 -11.69 35.05 10.46
N ALA A 325 -11.45 33.74 10.52
CA ALA A 325 -11.80 32.93 11.68
C ALA A 325 -10.79 33.12 12.81
N GLU A 326 -11.26 33.13 14.05
CA GLU A 326 -10.41 33.23 15.24
C GLU A 326 -9.57 31.96 15.43
N HIS A 327 -10.19 30.79 15.23
CA HIS A 327 -9.58 29.47 15.40
C HIS A 327 -9.65 28.65 14.10
N PRO A 328 -8.72 27.70 13.89
CA PRO A 328 -8.85 26.70 12.84
C PRO A 328 -10.05 25.78 13.13
N GLU A 329 -10.65 25.24 12.07
CA GLU A 329 -11.75 24.27 12.16
C GLU A 329 -11.38 22.94 11.49
N GLU A 330 -11.96 21.85 11.99
CA GLU A 330 -11.96 20.58 11.27
C GLU A 330 -12.95 20.65 10.12
N LYS A 331 -12.46 20.45 8.89
CA LYS A 331 -13.27 20.60 7.68
C LYS A 331 -12.87 19.56 6.64
N LEU A 332 -13.83 18.80 6.13
CA LEU A 332 -13.65 17.99 4.93
C LEU A 332 -14.21 18.74 3.73
N HIS A 333 -13.47 18.79 2.63
CA HIS A 333 -14.00 19.19 1.33
C HIS A 333 -13.99 17.98 0.40
N LEU A 334 -15.17 17.59 -0.08
CA LEU A 334 -15.36 16.45 -0.97
C LEU A 334 -15.97 16.89 -2.31
N GLU A 335 -15.31 16.53 -3.40
CA GLU A 335 -15.79 16.77 -4.77
C GLU A 335 -15.97 15.44 -5.51
N VAL A 336 -16.95 15.39 -6.41
CA VAL A 336 -17.13 14.29 -7.36
C VAL A 336 -17.26 14.87 -8.76
N PHE A 337 -16.43 14.40 -9.69
CA PHE A 337 -16.40 14.91 -11.06
C PHE A 337 -16.10 13.80 -12.07
N SER A 338 -16.37 14.07 -13.35
CA SER A 338 -16.09 13.17 -14.48
C SER A 338 -15.53 13.97 -15.66
N GLY A 339 -15.17 13.27 -16.74
CA GLY A 339 -14.91 13.92 -18.02
C GLY A 339 -16.20 14.38 -18.72
N ASP A 340 -16.04 14.80 -19.97
CA ASP A 340 -17.11 15.34 -20.81
C ASP A 340 -18.02 14.25 -21.41
N ASP A 341 -17.84 12.98 -21.03
CA ASP A 341 -18.51 11.80 -21.57
C ASP A 341 -19.84 11.46 -20.85
N VAL A 342 -20.33 12.34 -19.97
CA VAL A 342 -21.56 12.11 -19.18
C VAL A 342 -22.79 11.95 -20.07
N ASP A 343 -23.00 12.85 -21.02
CA ASP A 343 -24.20 12.80 -21.89
C ASP A 343 -24.20 11.54 -22.76
N ALA A 344 -23.03 11.21 -23.34
CA ALA A 344 -22.86 9.98 -24.11
C ALA A 344 -23.09 8.73 -23.26
N PHE A 345 -22.60 8.72 -22.01
CA PHE A 345 -22.84 7.64 -21.08
C PHE A 345 -24.32 7.48 -20.70
N ILE A 346 -25.05 8.59 -20.48
CA ILE A 346 -26.48 8.57 -20.16
C ILE A 346 -27.26 7.96 -21.32
N GLU A 347 -27.00 8.39 -22.56
CA GLU A 347 -27.68 7.85 -23.74
C GLU A 347 -27.37 6.37 -23.95
N ALA A 348 -26.10 5.97 -23.85
CA ALA A 348 -25.71 4.56 -23.93
C ALA A 348 -26.34 3.71 -22.82
N SER A 349 -26.44 4.25 -21.60
CA SER A 349 -27.05 3.56 -20.46
C SER A 349 -28.57 3.40 -20.62
N ARG A 350 -29.26 4.40 -21.19
CA ARG A 350 -30.68 4.31 -21.54
C ARG A 350 -30.92 3.23 -22.60
N ALA A 351 -30.07 3.18 -23.63
CA ALA A 351 -30.12 2.13 -24.64
C ALA A 351 -29.86 0.74 -24.04
N TRP A 352 -28.89 0.62 -23.13
CA TRP A 352 -28.60 -0.60 -22.39
C TRP A 352 -29.78 -1.05 -21.52
N ALA A 353 -30.40 -0.13 -20.78
CA ALA A 353 -31.50 -0.42 -19.87
C ALA A 353 -32.72 -1.03 -20.58
N ARG A 354 -33.00 -0.64 -21.83
CA ARG A 354 -34.09 -1.23 -22.65
C ARG A 354 -33.90 -2.72 -22.96
N ARG A 355 -32.69 -3.24 -22.77
CA ARG A 355 -32.34 -4.65 -23.00
C ARG A 355 -32.38 -5.48 -21.71
N LEU A 356 -32.51 -4.84 -20.54
CA LEU A 356 -32.64 -5.56 -19.29
C LEU A 356 -34.04 -6.19 -19.23
N PRO A 357 -34.19 -7.38 -18.64
CA PRO A 357 -35.51 -7.95 -18.40
C PRO A 357 -36.33 -7.01 -17.51
N ASP A 358 -37.65 -7.00 -17.71
CA ASP A 358 -38.56 -6.33 -16.80
C ASP A 358 -38.36 -6.91 -15.39
N LYS A 359 -38.33 -6.03 -14.39
CA LYS A 359 -38.30 -6.48 -13.00
C LYS A 359 -39.69 -7.04 -12.66
N ASP A 360 -39.75 -8.30 -12.26
CA ASP A 360 -40.91 -8.91 -11.60
C ASP A 360 -41.35 -8.12 -10.35
#